data_AF-A0A267TGX9-F1
#
_entry.id   AF-A0A267TGX9-F1
#
_cell.length_a   1.000
_cell.length_b   1.000
_cell.length_c   1.000
_cell.angle_alpha   90.00
_cell.angle_beta   90.00
_cell.angle_gamma   90.00
#
_symmetry.space_group_name_H-M   'P 1'
#
loop_
_entity.id
_entity.type
_entity.pdbx_description
1 polymer ?
#
loop_
_entity_poly.entity_id
_entity_poly.type
_entity_poly.pdbx_seq_one_letter_code
_entity_poly.pdbx_strand_id
1 'polypeptide(L)'
;MVEFQDAVVTSPATSLGKTYPIISVANGAGLQTRRINLVGRQRPNQESIKFSVDAKESTAVEGVHYTLEGGMVTLPANSSFGDCKFNILRAPSAAGTSVVLVLVLEGNGSDIKPNENYKRLGFRITL
;
A
#
# COMPACT_ATOMS: atom_id res chain seq x y z
N MET A 1 -10.16 -11.01 7.18
CA MET A 1 -8.82 -10.74 6.59
C MET A 1 -8.82 -9.35 5.97
N VAL A 2 -7.67 -8.80 5.61
CA VAL A 2 -7.56 -7.48 4.97
C VAL A 2 -6.75 -7.52 3.69
N GLU A 3 -7.14 -6.68 2.73
CA GLU A 3 -6.54 -6.64 1.39
C GLU A 3 -6.57 -5.24 0.78
N PHE A 4 -5.60 -4.93 -0.08
CA PHE A 4 -5.66 -3.74 -0.92
C PHE A 4 -6.73 -3.93 -2.01
N GLN A 5 -7.68 -3.00 -2.11
CA GLN A 5 -8.69 -3.02 -3.19
C GLN A 5 -8.01 -3.07 -4.56
N ASP A 6 -6.95 -2.28 -4.76
CA ASP A 6 -6.22 -2.24 -6.03
C ASP A 6 -5.59 -3.59 -6.38
N ALA A 7 -5.12 -4.35 -5.39
CA ALA A 7 -4.55 -5.68 -5.61
C ALA A 7 -5.58 -6.72 -6.03
N VAL A 8 -6.85 -6.52 -5.67
CA VAL A 8 -7.98 -7.38 -6.08
C VAL A 8 -8.38 -7.11 -7.54
N VAL A 9 -8.38 -5.85 -7.97
CA VAL A 9 -8.93 -5.45 -9.28
C VAL A 9 -7.89 -5.16 -10.35
N THR A 10 -6.61 -5.10 -9.98
CA THR A 10 -5.51 -4.84 -10.91
C THR A 10 -4.66 -6.08 -11.08
N SER A 11 -4.45 -6.50 -12.33
CA SER A 11 -3.60 -7.64 -12.64
C SER A 11 -2.20 -7.48 -12.06
N PRO A 12 -1.61 -8.53 -11.47
CA PRO A 12 -0.23 -8.52 -11.02
C PRO A 12 0.75 -8.16 -12.15
N ALA A 13 1.88 -7.54 -11.79
CA ALA A 13 2.95 -7.24 -12.73
C ALA A 13 3.80 -8.50 -13.06
N THR A 14 3.16 -9.51 -13.65
CA THR A 14 3.75 -10.83 -13.92
C THR A 14 4.92 -10.78 -14.89
N SER A 15 4.93 -9.83 -15.83
CA SER A 15 6.08 -9.57 -16.73
C SER A 15 7.35 -9.12 -15.98
N LEU A 16 7.20 -8.65 -14.75
CA LEU A 16 8.29 -8.29 -13.82
C LEU A 16 8.52 -9.37 -12.74
N GLY A 17 7.91 -10.55 -12.90
CA GLY A 17 7.98 -11.65 -11.94
C GLY A 17 7.26 -11.38 -10.62
N LYS A 18 6.35 -10.39 -10.56
CA LYS A 18 5.64 -10.02 -9.33
C LYS A 18 4.26 -10.67 -9.24
N THR A 19 3.86 -11.02 -8.02
CA THR A 19 2.52 -11.56 -7.70
C THR A 19 1.55 -10.48 -7.23
N TYR A 20 1.94 -9.21 -7.32
CA TYR A 20 1.13 -8.04 -6.95
C TYR A 20 1.23 -6.97 -8.06
N PRO A 21 0.26 -6.06 -8.16
CA PRO A 21 0.31 -4.99 -9.15
C PRO A 21 1.35 -3.93 -8.78
N ILE A 22 1.87 -3.26 -9.81
CA ILE A 22 2.71 -2.07 -9.68
C ILE A 22 2.03 -0.94 -10.43
N ILE A 23 1.62 0.10 -9.70
CA ILE A 23 0.91 1.27 -10.25
C ILE A 23 1.91 2.39 -10.51
N SER A 24 1.86 3.00 -11.70
CA SER A 24 2.69 4.18 -12.00
C SER A 24 2.18 5.41 -11.26
N VAL A 25 3.09 6.16 -10.64
CA VAL A 25 2.80 7.44 -9.97
C VAL A 25 3.86 8.48 -10.34
N ALA A 26 3.45 9.75 -10.44
CA ALA A 26 4.35 10.84 -10.78
C ALA A 26 5.21 11.27 -9.59
N ASN A 27 6.42 11.79 -9.86
CA ASN A 27 7.25 12.47 -8.87
C ASN A 27 6.47 13.63 -8.22
N GLY A 28 6.45 13.69 -6.89
CA GLY A 28 5.70 14.72 -6.16
C GLY A 28 4.19 14.64 -6.34
N ALA A 29 3.62 13.46 -6.61
CA ALA A 29 2.17 13.26 -6.70
C ALA A 29 1.41 13.56 -5.38
N GLY A 30 2.13 13.82 -4.28
CA GLY A 30 1.54 14.19 -2.99
C GLY A 30 0.77 13.04 -2.35
N LEU A 31 -0.28 13.39 -1.61
CA LEU A 31 -1.09 12.43 -0.85
C LEU A 31 -1.71 11.37 -1.75
N GLN A 32 -1.42 10.12 -1.44
CA GLN A 32 -2.04 8.95 -2.02
C GLN A 32 -2.99 8.33 -1.01
N THR A 33 -4.23 8.09 -1.44
CA THR A 33 -5.24 7.36 -0.66
C THR A 33 -5.57 6.06 -1.37
N ARG A 34 -5.48 4.94 -0.65
CA ARG A 34 -5.73 3.59 -1.18
C ARG A 34 -6.66 2.83 -0.26
N ARG A 35 -7.75 2.30 -0.81
CA ARG A 35 -8.75 1.57 -0.04
C ARG A 35 -8.22 0.20 0.38
N ILE A 36 -8.39 -0.12 1.66
CA ILE A 36 -8.25 -1.45 2.23
C ILE A 36 -9.63 -2.00 2.52
N ASN A 37 -9.86 -3.27 2.17
CA ASN A 37 -11.10 -3.97 2.51
C ASN A 37 -10.88 -4.86 3.73
N LEU A 38 -11.90 -4.94 4.59
CA LEU A 38 -12.11 -6.01 5.53
C LEU A 38 -12.98 -7.07 4.87
N VAL A 39 -12.40 -8.24 4.62
CA VAL A 39 -13.13 -9.40 4.10
C VAL A 39 -13.64 -10.24 5.26
N GLY A 40 -14.95 -10.40 5.30
CA GLY A 40 -15.69 -11.12 6.35
C GLY A 40 -16.65 -10.21 7.11
N ARG A 41 -17.04 -10.64 8.31
CA ARG A 41 -17.96 -9.89 9.18
C ARG A 41 -17.36 -8.55 9.58
N GLN A 42 -18.18 -7.49 9.54
CA GLN A 42 -17.84 -6.19 10.10
C GLN A 42 -17.55 -6.29 11.60
N ARG A 43 -16.78 -5.33 12.11
CA ARG A 43 -16.44 -5.25 13.53
C ARG A 43 -17.31 -4.21 14.22
N PRO A 44 -17.85 -4.51 15.42
CA PRO A 44 -18.65 -3.53 16.16
C PRO A 44 -17.81 -2.37 16.71
N ASN A 45 -16.48 -2.55 16.76
CA ASN A 45 -15.51 -1.55 17.19
C ASN A 45 -14.58 -1.19 16.03
N GLN A 46 -13.92 -0.03 16.15
CA GLN A 46 -12.86 0.37 15.24
C GLN A 46 -11.67 -0.61 15.32
N GLU A 47 -11.08 -0.93 14.17
CA GLU A 47 -9.85 -1.71 14.07
C GLU A 47 -8.71 -0.86 13.51
N SER A 48 -7.49 -1.18 13.92
CA SER A 48 -6.28 -0.55 13.40
C SER A 48 -5.43 -1.60 12.69
N ILE A 49 -5.24 -1.40 11.39
CA ILE A 49 -4.49 -2.33 10.54
C ILE A 49 -3.14 -1.73 10.24
N LYS A 50 -2.08 -2.44 10.63
CA LYS A 50 -0.71 -2.02 10.33
C LYS A 50 -0.36 -2.31 8.88
N PHE A 51 0.37 -1.39 8.27
CA PHE A 51 1.05 -1.59 7.00
C PHE A 51 2.46 -1.03 7.06
N SER A 52 3.33 -1.56 6.21
CA SER A 52 4.74 -1.16 6.16
C SER A 52 5.29 -1.26 4.73
N VAL A 53 6.56 -0.94 4.59
CA VAL A 53 7.28 -1.09 3.33
C VAL A 53 7.93 -2.48 3.28
N ASP A 54 7.70 -3.21 2.19
CA ASP A 54 8.45 -4.43 1.90
C ASP A 54 9.86 -4.03 1.40
N ALA A 55 10.81 -3.97 2.33
CA ALA A 55 12.17 -3.49 2.08
C ALA A 55 12.95 -4.35 1.06
N LYS A 56 12.55 -5.62 0.86
CA LYS A 56 13.19 -6.50 -0.13
C LYS A 56 12.72 -6.20 -1.55
N GLU A 57 11.51 -5.69 -1.68
CA GLU A 57 10.85 -5.42 -2.95
C GLU A 57 10.88 -3.94 -3.33
N SER A 58 11.33 -3.08 -2.41
CA SER A 58 11.36 -1.62 -2.58
C SER A 58 12.76 -1.10 -2.84
N THR A 59 12.87 -0.15 -3.78
CA THR A 59 14.07 0.67 -4.02
C THR A 59 13.84 2.14 -3.65
N ALA A 60 12.59 2.53 -3.39
CA ALA A 60 12.25 3.84 -2.85
C ALA A 60 12.77 4.00 -1.41
N VAL A 61 13.03 5.24 -1.01
CA VAL A 61 13.69 5.60 0.25
C VAL A 61 12.76 6.57 0.98
N GLU A 62 12.43 6.27 2.24
CA GLU A 62 11.57 7.13 3.06
C GLU A 62 12.26 8.47 3.35
N GLY A 63 11.49 9.56 3.40
CA GLY A 63 12.00 10.93 3.55
C GLY A 63 12.60 11.53 2.26
N VAL A 64 12.92 10.70 1.25
CA VAL A 64 13.39 11.14 -0.07
C VAL A 64 12.29 11.01 -1.11
N HIS A 65 11.73 9.81 -1.24
CA HIS A 65 10.76 9.46 -2.27
C HIS A 65 9.32 9.41 -1.75
N TYR A 66 9.15 9.05 -0.48
CA TYR A 66 7.84 8.92 0.16
C TYR A 66 7.90 9.17 1.67
N THR A 67 6.74 9.29 2.32
CA THR A 67 6.59 9.16 3.78
C THR A 67 5.36 8.32 4.11
N LEU A 68 5.45 7.45 5.11
CA LEU A 68 4.27 6.77 5.65
C LEU A 68 3.60 7.68 6.69
N GLU A 69 2.29 7.89 6.57
CA GLU A 69 1.52 8.65 7.56
C GLU A 69 1.25 7.79 8.81
N GLY A 70 2.32 7.33 9.47
CA GLY A 70 2.26 6.52 10.69
C GLY A 70 2.02 5.02 10.46
N GLY A 71 1.88 4.54 9.22
CA GLY A 71 1.84 3.11 8.91
C GLY A 71 0.61 2.36 9.43
N MET A 72 -0.51 3.07 9.66
CA MET A 72 -1.76 2.50 10.16
C MET A 72 -2.94 2.87 9.27
N VAL A 73 -3.86 1.93 9.08
CA VAL A 73 -5.17 2.12 8.46
C VAL A 73 -6.23 1.96 9.53
N THR A 74 -7.09 2.97 9.64
CA THR A 74 -8.26 2.90 10.52
C THR A 74 -9.43 2.29 9.75
N LEU A 75 -9.96 1.17 10.25
CA LEU A 75 -11.24 0.62 9.81
C LEU A 75 -12.32 1.03 10.83
N PRO A 76 -13.26 1.93 10.48
CA PRO A 76 -14.32 2.34 11.40
C PRO A 76 -15.18 1.17 11.86
N ALA A 77 -15.79 1.32 13.04
CA ALA A 77 -16.83 0.41 13.52
C ALA A 77 -17.94 0.26 12.48
N ASN A 78 -18.44 -0.96 12.30
CA ASN A 78 -19.48 -1.33 11.34
C ASN A 78 -19.15 -0.94 9.88
N SER A 79 -17.86 -0.85 9.55
CA SER A 79 -17.36 -0.67 8.18
C SER A 79 -16.63 -1.92 7.70
N SER A 80 -16.65 -2.12 6.38
CA SER A 80 -15.85 -3.14 5.69
C SER A 80 -14.65 -2.55 4.95
N PHE A 81 -14.30 -1.30 5.20
CA PHE A 81 -13.16 -0.66 4.54
C PHE A 81 -12.60 0.54 5.33
N GLY A 82 -11.39 0.93 4.95
CA GLY A 82 -10.71 2.14 5.40
C GLY A 82 -9.61 2.54 4.44
N ASP A 83 -8.94 3.65 4.72
CA ASP A 83 -8.00 4.27 3.79
C ASP A 83 -6.55 4.18 4.28
N CYS A 84 -5.72 3.53 3.47
CA CYS A 84 -4.26 3.58 3.56
C CYS A 84 -3.76 4.87 2.93
N LYS A 85 -2.99 5.66 3.70
CA LYS A 85 -2.46 6.96 3.26
C LYS A 85 -0.95 7.02 3.36
N PHE A 86 -0.34 7.60 2.33
CA PHE A 86 1.09 7.86 2.26
C PHE A 86 1.33 9.02 1.29
N ASN A 87 2.46 9.70 1.40
CA ASN A 87 2.81 10.80 0.50
C ASN A 87 3.90 10.37 -0.47
N ILE A 88 3.76 10.74 -1.73
CA ILE A 88 4.86 10.73 -2.71
C ILE A 88 5.50 12.11 -2.70
N LEU A 89 6.76 12.15 -2.29
CA LEU A 89 7.53 13.38 -2.21
C LEU A 89 8.07 13.78 -3.59
N ARG A 90 8.37 15.07 -3.74
CA ARG A 90 9.16 15.53 -4.88
C ARG A 90 10.63 15.26 -4.59
N ALA A 91 11.24 14.34 -5.34
CA ALA A 91 12.65 14.02 -5.27
C ALA A 91 13.44 14.62 -6.46
N PRO A 92 14.76 14.86 -6.33
CA PRO A 92 15.60 15.18 -7.47
C PRO A 92 15.52 14.10 -8.54
N SER A 93 15.55 14.48 -9.81
CA SER A 93 15.35 13.53 -10.90
C SER A 93 16.27 13.70 -12.10
N ALA A 94 16.50 12.57 -12.77
CA ALA A 94 17.13 12.48 -14.07
C ALA A 94 16.17 11.77 -15.04
N ALA A 95 16.13 12.23 -16.28
CA ALA A 95 15.22 11.71 -17.29
C ALA A 95 15.33 10.18 -17.43
N GLY A 96 14.19 9.49 -17.41
CA GLY A 96 14.11 8.04 -17.58
C GLY A 96 14.40 7.21 -16.33
N THR A 97 14.56 7.83 -15.15
CA THR A 97 14.78 7.10 -13.89
C THR A 97 13.48 6.86 -13.12
N SER A 98 13.43 5.76 -12.36
CA SER A 98 12.28 5.44 -11.51
C SER A 98 12.69 4.59 -10.32
N VAL A 99 11.99 4.73 -9.20
CA VAL A 99 12.12 3.86 -8.03
C VAL A 99 10.81 3.13 -7.75
N VAL A 100 10.87 2.04 -6.99
CA VAL A 100 9.70 1.23 -6.64
C VAL A 100 9.47 1.28 -5.13
N LEU A 101 8.27 1.65 -4.73
CA LEU A 101 7.78 1.53 -3.36
C LEU A 101 6.79 0.36 -3.31
N VAL A 102 6.96 -0.59 -2.39
CA VAL A 102 6.01 -1.68 -2.18
C VAL A 102 5.46 -1.62 -0.77
N LEU A 103 4.15 -1.42 -0.65
CA LEU A 103 3.43 -1.47 0.62
C LEU A 103 2.95 -2.89 0.89
N VAL A 104 2.98 -3.30 2.15
CA VAL A 104 2.49 -4.60 2.62
C VAL A 104 1.59 -4.45 3.86
N LEU A 105 0.43 -5.11 3.86
CA LEU A 105 -0.45 -5.21 5.02
C LEU A 105 0.06 -6.27 6.01
N GLU A 106 0.02 -5.94 7.30
CA GLU A 106 0.42 -6.83 8.40
C GLU A 106 -0.76 -7.33 9.24
N GLY A 107 -1.92 -6.67 9.14
CA GLY A 107 -3.11 -6.98 9.96
C GLY A 107 -3.18 -6.17 11.25
N ASN A 108 -3.99 -6.62 12.22
CA ASN A 108 -4.13 -5.96 13.54
C ASN A 108 -3.25 -6.61 14.64
N GLY A 109 -2.38 -7.56 14.29
CA GLY A 109 -1.56 -8.31 15.25
C GLY A 109 -2.31 -9.40 16.02
N SER A 110 -3.59 -9.64 15.71
CA SER A 110 -4.40 -10.68 16.35
C SER A 110 -5.18 -11.52 15.32
N ASP A 111 -6.48 -11.29 15.17
CA ASP A 111 -7.40 -12.12 14.38
C ASP A 111 -7.65 -11.59 12.96
N ILE A 112 -7.37 -10.32 12.69
CA ILE A 112 -7.47 -9.74 11.35
C ILE A 112 -6.12 -9.89 10.66
N LYS A 113 -5.98 -10.99 9.92
CA LYS A 113 -4.79 -11.30 9.12
C LYS A 113 -4.85 -10.68 7.73
N PRO A 114 -3.70 -10.35 7.11
CA PRO A 114 -3.64 -9.96 5.71
C PRO A 114 -4.03 -11.13 4.79
N ASN A 115 -4.64 -10.83 3.64
CA ASN A 115 -4.89 -11.80 2.58
C ASN A 115 -3.60 -12.02 1.78
N GLU A 116 -3.03 -13.24 1.83
CA GLU A 116 -1.74 -13.55 1.21
C GLU A 116 -1.66 -13.21 -0.28
N ASN A 117 -2.78 -13.27 -1.00
CA ASN A 117 -2.82 -12.96 -2.43
C ASN A 117 -2.84 -11.44 -2.71
N TYR A 118 -3.35 -10.63 -1.78
CA TYR A 118 -3.69 -9.22 -2.03
C TYR A 118 -3.16 -8.26 -0.95
N LYS A 119 -2.17 -8.72 -0.17
CA LYS A 119 -1.55 -7.92 0.89
C LYS A 119 -0.47 -6.97 0.42
N ARG A 120 -0.05 -7.02 -0.85
CA ARG A 120 1.00 -6.16 -1.42
C ARG A 120 0.46 -5.27 -2.51
N LEU A 121 0.96 -4.05 -2.57
CA LEU A 121 0.68 -3.08 -3.62
C LEU A 121 1.95 -2.27 -3.93
N GLY A 122 2.40 -2.32 -5.18
CA GLY A 122 3.58 -1.62 -5.65
C GLY A 122 3.25 -0.27 -6.31
N PHE A 123 4.19 0.65 -6.22
CA PHE A 123 4.15 1.97 -6.86
C PHE A 123 5.47 2.23 -7.57
N ARG A 124 5.42 2.44 -8.88
CA ARG A 124 6.58 2.91 -9.65
C ARG A 124 6.53 4.43 -9.68
N ILE A 125 7.46 5.06 -8.96
CA ILE A 125 7.61 6.52 -8.93
C ILE A 125 8.55 6.89 -10.07
N THR A 126 8.02 7.51 -11.12
CA THR A 126 8.84 8.11 -12.18
C THR A 126 9.50 9.35 -11.60
N LEU A 127 10.82 9.44 -11.64
CA LEU A 127 11.57 10.58 -11.13
C LEU A 127 11.67 11.66 -12.20
#